data_AF-A0A0A8WNG1-F1
#
_entry.id   AF-A0A0A8WNG1-F1
#
_cell.length_a   1.000
_cell.length_b   1.000
_cell.length_c   1.000
_cell.angle_alpha   90.00
_cell.angle_beta   90.00
_cell.angle_gamma   90.00
#
_symmetry.space_group_name_H-M   'P 1'
#
loop_
_entity.id
_entity.type
_entity.pdbx_description
1 polymer ?
#
loop_
_entity_poly.entity_id
_entity_poly.type
_entity_poly.pdbx_seq_one_letter_code
_entity_poly.pdbx_strand_id
1 'polypeptide(L)'
;GLLYLPRSKTDQQGQGAWAWLSPETMRRVGQWCSEADITEGVVFRRVGVDRRRQRAKERADERWGEDGTADAAELVTYTVGSAPLSRPGVTGIYRRVALAAARQGHAVIPAGQLDAAIAALSTHSLRVGLTQDLLAAGEDGLAIAQALRWSSPSTALRYGARLRAENGAASRVLSQARK
;
A
#
# COMPACT_ATOMS: atom_id res chain seq x y z
N GLY A 1 -2.93 15.69 -8.54
CA GLY A 1 -4.20 15.58 -9.27
C GLY A 1 -5.33 15.41 -8.27
N LEU A 2 -6.57 15.72 -8.67
CA LEU A 2 -7.76 15.50 -7.85
C LEU A 2 -8.53 14.30 -8.40
N LEU A 3 -8.90 13.37 -7.51
CA LEU A 3 -9.72 12.20 -7.81
C LEU A 3 -11.09 12.38 -7.16
N TYR A 4 -12.15 12.27 -7.94
CA TYR A 4 -13.52 12.26 -7.42
C TYR A 4 -13.92 10.86 -6.96
N LEU A 5 -14.44 10.78 -5.74
CA LEU A 5 -14.94 9.56 -5.12
C LEU A 5 -16.47 9.70 -4.95
N PRO A 6 -17.28 9.05 -5.79
CA PRO A 6 -18.72 9.29 -5.81
C PRO A 6 -19.47 8.68 -4.62
N ARG A 7 -18.86 7.75 -3.89
CA ARG A 7 -19.46 7.12 -2.71
C ARG A 7 -18.42 6.84 -1.64
N SER A 8 -18.82 6.92 -0.38
CA SER A 8 -18.03 6.43 0.74
C SER A 8 -18.93 5.84 1.82
N LYS A 9 -18.36 5.03 2.73
CA LYS A 9 -19.11 4.43 3.84
C LYS A 9 -19.74 5.48 4.75
N THR A 10 -19.11 6.64 4.89
CA THR A 10 -19.53 7.73 5.79
C THR A 10 -20.36 8.80 5.06
N ASP A 11 -20.50 8.70 3.74
CA ASP A 11 -21.27 9.63 2.92
C ASP A 11 -22.72 9.14 2.80
N GLN A 12 -23.48 9.36 3.87
CA GLN A 12 -24.91 9.00 3.90
C GLN A 12 -25.76 9.86 2.96
N GLN A 13 -25.28 11.06 2.60
CA GLN A 13 -26.01 12.02 1.76
C GLN A 13 -25.67 11.88 0.26
N GLY A 14 -24.66 11.09 -0.09
CA GLY A 14 -24.27 10.83 -1.48
C GLY A 14 -23.61 12.04 -2.16
N GLN A 15 -23.00 12.94 -1.40
CA GLN A 15 -22.37 14.15 -1.94
C GLN A 15 -21.05 13.85 -2.68
N GLY A 16 -20.48 12.66 -2.47
CA GLY A 16 -19.16 12.32 -2.94
C GLY A 16 -18.06 13.11 -2.22
N ALA A 17 -16.82 12.90 -2.64
CA ALA A 17 -15.67 13.60 -2.08
C ALA A 17 -14.53 13.71 -3.09
N TRP A 18 -13.75 14.77 -2.97
CA TRP A 18 -12.49 14.88 -3.69
C TRP A 18 -11.33 14.38 -2.84
N ALA A 19 -10.39 13.69 -3.49
CA ALA A 19 -9.15 13.23 -2.88
C ALA A 19 -7.97 13.78 -3.68
N TRP A 20 -7.01 14.37 -3.00
CA TRP A 20 -5.75 14.74 -3.65
C TRP A 20 -4.85 13.52 -3.81
N LEU A 21 -4.19 13.43 -4.96
CA LEU A 21 -3.13 12.48 -5.27
C LEU A 21 -1.88 13.23 -5.71
N SER A 22 -0.71 12.77 -5.27
CA SER A 22 0.55 13.37 -5.68
C SER A 22 0.75 13.28 -7.20
N PRO A 23 1.54 14.19 -7.81
CA PRO A 23 1.89 14.10 -9.22
C PRO A 23 2.47 12.73 -9.59
N GLU A 24 3.29 12.17 -8.69
CA GLU A 24 3.89 10.86 -8.88
C GLU A 24 2.87 9.72 -8.87
N THR A 25 1.91 9.75 -7.95
CA THR A 25 0.82 8.77 -7.93
C THR A 25 -0.04 8.88 -9.18
N MET A 26 -0.36 10.09 -9.64
CA MET A 26 -1.10 10.30 -10.88
C MET A 26 -0.36 9.73 -12.09
N ARG A 27 0.96 9.96 -12.18
CA ARG A 27 1.81 9.41 -13.24
C ARG A 27 1.77 7.88 -13.27
N ARG A 28 1.93 7.24 -12.11
CA ARG A 28 1.89 5.77 -11.99
C ARG A 28 0.53 5.18 -12.33
N VAL A 29 -0.56 5.84 -11.92
CA VAL A 29 -1.92 5.42 -12.29
C VAL A 29 -2.14 5.57 -13.79
N GLY A 30 -1.68 6.67 -14.39
CA GLY A 30 -1.77 6.89 -15.84
C GLY A 30 -0.98 5.83 -16.63
N GLN A 31 0.26 5.54 -16.22
CA GLN A 31 1.07 4.48 -16.82
C GLN A 31 0.38 3.12 -16.69
N TRP A 32 -0.13 2.78 -15.51
CA TRP A 32 -0.89 1.55 -15.29
C TRP A 32 -2.10 1.43 -16.23
N CYS A 33 -2.92 2.48 -16.35
CA CYS A 33 -4.07 2.45 -17.24
C CYS A 33 -3.65 2.31 -18.71
N SER A 34 -2.55 2.95 -19.12
CA SER A 34 -2.02 2.83 -20.48
C SER A 34 -1.50 1.44 -20.78
N GLU A 35 -0.73 0.82 -19.88
CA GLU A 35 -0.16 -0.52 -20.07
C GLU A 35 -1.20 -1.63 -20.00
N ALA A 36 -2.29 -1.40 -19.26
CA ALA A 36 -3.39 -2.34 -19.10
C ALA A 36 -4.57 -2.09 -20.05
N ASP A 37 -4.44 -1.14 -21.01
CA ASP A 37 -5.49 -0.71 -21.93
C ASP A 37 -6.84 -0.40 -21.23
N ILE A 38 -6.77 0.28 -20.08
CA ILE A 38 -7.94 0.67 -19.27
C ILE A 38 -8.37 2.08 -19.65
N THR A 39 -9.43 2.17 -20.44
CA THR A 39 -10.08 3.44 -20.80
C THR A 39 -11.29 3.76 -19.92
N GLU A 40 -11.95 2.73 -19.39
CA GLU A 40 -13.15 2.87 -18.55
C GLU A 40 -13.31 1.75 -17.51
N GLY A 41 -14.27 1.93 -16.61
CA GLY A 41 -14.63 0.95 -15.59
C GLY A 41 -13.62 0.87 -14.44
N VAL A 42 -13.37 -0.34 -13.94
CA VAL A 42 -12.55 -0.53 -12.75
C VAL A 42 -11.05 -0.39 -13.08
N VAL A 43 -10.35 0.48 -12.36
CA VAL A 43 -8.90 0.71 -12.54
C VAL A 43 -8.07 -0.49 -12.04
N PHE A 44 -8.34 -0.99 -10.85
CA PHE A 44 -7.60 -2.11 -10.27
C PHE A 44 -8.39 -3.42 -10.42
N ARG A 45 -7.92 -4.25 -11.35
CA ARG A 45 -8.53 -5.52 -11.74
C ARG A 45 -7.68 -6.69 -11.26
N ARG A 46 -8.26 -7.89 -11.17
CA ARG A 46 -7.48 -9.09 -10.90
C ARG A 46 -6.65 -9.46 -12.15
N VAL A 47 -5.35 -9.67 -11.96
CA VAL A 47 -4.46 -10.24 -12.97
C VAL A 47 -4.21 -11.71 -12.64
N GLY A 48 -4.70 -12.61 -13.48
CA GLY A 48 -4.36 -14.03 -13.48
C GLY A 48 -3.00 -14.23 -14.15
N VAL A 49 -2.16 -15.06 -13.53
CA VAL A 49 -0.84 -15.41 -14.08
C VAL A 49 -0.80 -16.93 -14.22
N ASP A 50 -0.86 -17.43 -15.44
CA ASP A 50 -0.71 -18.86 -15.73
C ASP A 50 0.75 -19.17 -16.05
N ARG A 51 1.38 -19.93 -15.15
CA ARG A 51 2.78 -20.38 -15.27
C ARG A 51 2.90 -21.86 -15.59
N ARG A 52 1.80 -22.55 -15.94
CA ARG A 52 1.84 -24.00 -16.17
C ARG A 52 2.82 -24.38 -17.28
N ARG A 53 2.81 -23.62 -18.39
CA ARG A 53 3.72 -23.83 -19.52
C ARG A 53 5.17 -23.53 -19.15
N GLN A 54 5.42 -22.38 -18.49
CA GLN A 54 6.73 -22.05 -17.92
C GLN A 54 7.28 -23.21 -17.07
N ARG A 55 6.52 -23.66 -16.06
CA ARG A 55 6.94 -24.72 -15.14
C ARG A 55 7.13 -26.09 -15.81
N ALA A 56 6.45 -26.34 -16.92
CA ALA A 56 6.63 -27.56 -17.69
C ALA A 56 7.95 -27.51 -18.46
N LYS A 57 8.28 -26.36 -19.05
CA LYS A 57 9.57 -26.12 -19.71
C LYS A 57 10.73 -26.19 -18.72
N GLU A 58 10.67 -25.47 -17.60
CA GLU A 58 11.72 -25.50 -16.56
C GLU A 58 12.08 -26.93 -16.10
N ARG A 59 11.08 -27.82 -15.97
CA ARG A 59 11.31 -29.23 -15.62
C ARG A 59 11.87 -30.07 -16.76
N ALA A 60 11.55 -29.75 -18.01
CA ALA A 60 12.09 -30.42 -19.18
C ALA A 60 13.57 -30.03 -19.34
N ASP A 61 13.85 -28.74 -19.25
CA ASP A 61 15.18 -28.13 -19.28
C ASP A 61 16.10 -28.76 -18.21
N GLU A 62 15.62 -28.84 -16.96
CA GLU A 62 16.34 -29.50 -15.85
C GLU A 62 16.61 -31.00 -16.13
N ARG A 63 15.66 -31.70 -16.77
CA ARG A 63 15.80 -33.13 -17.08
C ARG A 63 16.79 -33.41 -18.21
N TRP A 64 16.82 -32.55 -19.22
CA TRP A 64 17.58 -32.76 -20.45
C TRP A 64 18.86 -31.93 -20.52
N GLY A 65 19.13 -31.09 -19.52
CA GLY A 65 20.34 -30.26 -19.44
C GLY A 65 20.33 -29.07 -20.41
N GLU A 66 19.15 -28.56 -20.75
CA GLU A 66 18.99 -27.41 -21.64
C GLU A 66 18.87 -26.12 -20.81
N ASP A 67 19.66 -25.07 -21.11
CA ASP A 67 19.62 -23.78 -20.40
C ASP A 67 18.60 -22.80 -21.04
N GLY A 68 17.33 -23.23 -21.17
CA GLY A 68 16.24 -22.49 -21.82
C GLY A 68 15.46 -21.52 -20.92
N THR A 69 16.04 -21.02 -19.84
CA THR A 69 15.31 -20.25 -18.80
C THR A 69 14.65 -18.96 -19.31
N ALA A 70 15.24 -18.29 -20.31
CA ALA A 70 14.66 -17.11 -20.96
C ALA A 70 13.36 -17.45 -21.71
N ASP A 71 13.39 -18.49 -22.54
CA ASP A 71 12.22 -18.98 -23.27
C ASP A 71 11.11 -19.46 -22.32
N ALA A 72 11.47 -20.04 -21.17
CA ALA A 72 10.49 -20.48 -20.18
C ALA A 72 9.71 -19.31 -19.59
N ALA A 73 10.35 -18.16 -19.37
CA ALA A 73 9.72 -16.96 -18.86
C ALA A 73 8.70 -16.37 -19.86
N GLU A 74 8.93 -16.49 -21.17
CA GLU A 74 8.01 -16.05 -22.22
C GLU A 74 6.70 -16.88 -22.26
N LEU A 75 6.70 -18.08 -21.68
CA LEU A 75 5.53 -18.95 -21.62
C LEU A 75 4.52 -18.55 -20.54
N VAL A 76 4.77 -17.48 -19.77
CA VAL A 76 3.82 -16.96 -18.79
C VAL A 76 2.67 -16.25 -19.49
N THR A 77 1.46 -16.76 -19.31
CA THR A 77 0.25 -16.12 -19.85
C THR A 77 -0.41 -15.26 -18.78
N TYR A 78 -0.71 -14.00 -19.12
CA TYR A 78 -1.43 -13.07 -18.26
C TYR A 78 -2.88 -12.95 -18.71
N THR A 79 -3.81 -12.91 -17.76
CA THR A 79 -5.22 -12.62 -18.01
C THR A 79 -5.69 -11.50 -17.09
N VAL A 80 -6.43 -10.54 -17.61
CA VAL A 80 -6.98 -9.43 -16.82
C VAL A 80 -8.49 -9.59 -16.73
N GLY A 81 -9.01 -9.75 -15.52
CA GLY A 81 -10.46 -9.82 -15.28
C GLY A 81 -11.14 -8.46 -15.37
N SER A 82 -12.47 -8.41 -15.53
CA SER A 82 -13.25 -7.16 -15.50
C SER A 82 -13.71 -6.74 -14.10
N ALA A 83 -13.68 -7.67 -13.14
CA ALA A 83 -14.11 -7.44 -11.77
C ALA A 83 -13.09 -6.64 -10.95
N PRO A 84 -13.55 -5.87 -9.94
CA PRO A 84 -12.65 -5.16 -9.04
C PRO A 84 -11.75 -6.11 -8.25
N LEU A 85 -10.53 -5.66 -8.01
CA LEU A 85 -9.60 -6.35 -7.13
C LEU A 85 -10.22 -6.50 -5.73
N SER A 86 -10.21 -7.72 -5.21
CA SER A 86 -10.78 -8.01 -3.90
C SER A 86 -9.97 -7.37 -2.77
N ARG A 87 -10.62 -7.08 -1.63
CA ARG A 87 -9.90 -6.56 -0.45
C ARG A 87 -8.74 -7.48 -0.01
N PRO A 88 -8.88 -8.82 0.05
CA PRO A 88 -7.74 -9.69 0.33
C PRO A 88 -6.63 -9.59 -0.72
N GLY A 89 -6.97 -9.40 -2.00
CA GLY A 89 -5.99 -9.20 -3.07
C GLY A 89 -5.16 -7.93 -2.85
N VAL A 90 -5.82 -6.82 -2.50
CA VAL A 90 -5.17 -5.55 -2.15
C VAL A 90 -4.25 -5.73 -0.93
N THR A 91 -4.72 -6.35 0.15
CA THR A 91 -3.90 -6.63 1.34
C THR A 91 -2.68 -7.50 0.98
N GLY A 92 -2.87 -8.50 0.12
CA GLY A 92 -1.78 -9.38 -0.33
C GLY A 92 -0.69 -8.63 -1.12
N ILE A 93 -1.06 -7.67 -1.96
CA ILE A 93 -0.10 -6.80 -2.66
C ILE A 93 0.72 -6.01 -1.64
N TYR A 94 0.07 -5.33 -0.70
CA TYR A 94 0.76 -4.53 0.31
C TYR A 94 1.71 -5.35 1.17
N ARG A 95 1.30 -6.55 1.61
CA ARG A 95 2.18 -7.43 2.39
C ARG A 95 3.41 -7.87 1.60
N ARG A 96 3.26 -8.17 0.31
CA ARG A 96 4.42 -8.51 -0.55
C ARG A 96 5.37 -7.33 -0.72
N VAL A 97 4.85 -6.12 -0.95
CA VAL A 97 5.67 -4.90 -1.07
C VAL A 97 6.39 -4.61 0.25
N ALA A 98 5.68 -4.67 1.38
CA ALA A 98 6.27 -4.45 2.70
C ALA A 98 7.35 -5.48 3.05
N LEU A 99 7.11 -6.76 2.72
CA LEU A 99 8.09 -7.82 2.91
C LEU A 99 9.34 -7.60 2.05
N ALA A 100 9.18 -7.21 0.79
CA ALA A 100 10.31 -6.89 -0.09
C ALA A 100 11.12 -5.71 0.46
N ALA A 101 10.45 -4.64 0.91
CA ALA A 101 11.12 -3.48 1.49
C ALA A 101 11.86 -3.82 2.79
N ALA A 102 11.26 -4.64 3.66
CA ALA A 102 11.92 -5.11 4.88
C ALA A 102 13.17 -5.93 4.59
N ARG A 103 13.11 -6.82 3.58
CA ARG A 103 14.29 -7.60 3.13
C ARG A 103 15.40 -6.73 2.54
N GLN A 104 15.06 -5.57 2.01
CA GLN A 104 16.00 -4.56 1.53
C GLN A 104 16.54 -3.65 2.64
N GLY A 105 16.15 -3.87 3.91
CA GLY A 105 16.62 -3.08 5.05
C GLY A 105 15.90 -1.75 5.25
N HIS A 106 14.77 -1.52 4.56
CA HIS A 106 13.99 -0.28 4.72
C HIS A 106 13.16 -0.20 6.00
N ALA A 107 13.17 -1.26 6.83
CA ALA A 107 12.51 -1.28 8.13
C ALA A 107 13.37 -2.01 9.16
N VAL A 108 13.51 -1.41 10.34
CA VAL A 108 14.16 -2.06 11.49
C VAL A 108 13.12 -2.94 12.17
N ILE A 109 13.25 -4.25 11.99
CA ILE A 109 12.35 -5.25 12.57
C ILE A 109 13.20 -6.20 13.42
N PRO A 110 12.84 -6.45 14.69
CA PRO A 110 13.55 -7.41 15.52
C PRO A 110 13.62 -8.80 14.86
N ALA A 111 14.74 -9.50 15.09
CA ALA A 111 14.94 -10.84 14.58
C ALA A 111 13.78 -11.76 14.98
N GLY A 112 13.29 -12.56 14.03
CA GLY A 112 12.15 -13.47 14.24
C GLY A 112 10.76 -12.83 14.22
N GLN A 113 10.62 -11.51 14.10
CA GLN A 113 9.31 -10.84 14.12
C GLN A 113 8.76 -10.46 12.74
N LEU A 114 9.55 -10.64 11.67
CA LEU A 114 9.18 -10.21 10.32
C LEU A 114 7.84 -10.79 9.84
N ASP A 115 7.67 -12.11 9.92
CA ASP A 115 6.47 -12.76 9.41
C ASP A 115 5.21 -12.32 10.16
N ALA A 116 5.30 -12.22 11.50
CA ALA A 116 4.21 -11.73 12.33
C ALA A 116 3.87 -10.25 12.01
N ALA A 117 4.88 -9.40 11.83
CA ALA A 117 4.69 -8.00 11.47
C ALA A 117 4.01 -7.85 10.10
N ILE A 118 4.46 -8.60 9.09
CA ILE A 118 3.83 -8.61 7.76
C ILE A 118 2.41 -9.16 7.82
N ALA A 119 2.16 -10.21 8.59
CA ALA A 119 0.82 -10.80 8.75
C ALA A 119 -0.17 -9.86 9.44
N ALA A 120 0.30 -8.97 10.31
CA ALA A 120 -0.52 -7.97 10.99
C ALA A 120 -0.92 -6.78 10.08
N LEU A 121 -0.23 -6.57 8.95
CA LEU A 121 -0.54 -5.48 8.04
C LEU A 121 -1.91 -5.65 7.38
N SER A 122 -2.63 -4.54 7.28
CA SER A 122 -3.91 -4.41 6.61
C SER A 122 -3.94 -3.17 5.72
N THR A 123 -4.99 -3.02 4.91
CA THR A 123 -5.20 -1.79 4.13
C THR A 123 -5.37 -0.54 5.01
N HIS A 124 -5.77 -0.72 6.27
CA HIS A 124 -5.90 0.38 7.23
C HIS A 124 -4.54 0.90 7.71
N SER A 125 -3.52 0.05 7.71
CA SER A 125 -2.17 0.39 8.19
C SER A 125 -1.56 1.57 7.44
N LEU A 126 -1.78 1.67 6.12
CA LEU A 126 -1.29 2.80 5.31
C LEU A 126 -1.91 4.13 5.73
N ARG A 127 -3.20 4.15 6.08
CA ARG A 127 -3.86 5.37 6.55
C ARG A 127 -3.35 5.80 7.92
N VAL A 128 -3.09 4.83 8.81
CA VAL A 128 -2.51 5.08 10.13
C VAL A 128 -1.08 5.62 9.99
N GLY A 129 -0.24 5.00 9.15
CA GLY A 129 1.13 5.45 8.89
C GLY A 129 1.17 6.88 8.34
N LEU A 130 0.40 7.18 7.29
CA LEU A 130 0.35 8.54 6.75
C LEU A 130 -0.18 9.58 7.76
N THR A 131 -1.12 9.20 8.63
CA THR A 131 -1.58 10.07 9.73
C THR A 131 -0.43 10.36 10.69
N GLN A 132 0.37 9.35 11.02
CA GLN A 132 1.53 9.49 11.91
C GLN A 132 2.62 10.35 11.27
N ASP A 133 2.89 10.18 9.97
CA ASP A 133 3.87 10.97 9.23
C ASP A 133 3.49 12.45 9.18
N LEU A 134 2.21 12.75 8.90
CA LEU A 134 1.70 14.14 8.88
C LEU A 134 1.75 14.78 10.27
N LEU A 135 1.39 14.04 11.32
CA LEU A 135 1.52 14.52 12.69
C LEU A 135 2.99 14.79 13.06
N ALA A 136 3.91 13.92 12.63
CA ALA A 136 5.34 14.12 12.84
C ALA A 136 5.89 15.33 12.07
N ALA A 137 5.31 15.64 10.92
CA ALA A 137 5.60 16.86 10.14
C ALA A 137 4.99 18.14 10.76
N GLY A 138 4.20 18.02 11.83
CA GLY A 138 3.61 19.16 12.54
C GLY A 138 2.23 19.58 12.03
N GLU A 139 1.61 18.81 11.15
CA GLU A 139 0.28 19.09 10.64
C GLU A 139 -0.79 18.99 11.72
N ASP A 140 -1.82 19.83 11.62
CA ASP A 140 -2.92 19.86 12.59
C ASP A 140 -3.90 18.69 12.40
N GLY A 141 -4.48 18.22 13.51
CA GLY A 141 -5.42 17.10 13.52
C GLY A 141 -6.68 17.32 12.68
N LEU A 142 -7.15 18.58 12.55
CA LEU A 142 -8.28 18.91 11.68
C LEU A 142 -7.89 18.81 10.20
N ALA A 143 -6.75 19.39 9.82
CA ALA A 143 -6.23 19.32 8.46
C ALA A 143 -5.99 17.87 8.02
N ILE A 144 -5.40 17.06 8.90
CA ILE A 144 -5.20 15.62 8.67
C ILE A 144 -6.53 14.89 8.56
N ALA A 145 -7.50 15.18 9.43
CA ALA A 145 -8.82 14.55 9.36
C ALA A 145 -9.56 14.87 8.07
N GLN A 146 -9.47 16.10 7.58
CA GLN A 146 -10.03 16.51 6.29
C GLN A 146 -9.33 15.79 5.14
N ALA A 147 -7.99 15.84 5.09
CA ALA A 147 -7.20 15.25 4.01
C ALA A 147 -7.37 13.72 3.93
N LEU A 148 -7.34 13.03 5.07
CA LEU A 148 -7.42 11.57 5.15
C LEU A 148 -8.84 11.04 5.36
N ARG A 149 -9.84 11.93 5.45
CA ARG A 149 -11.26 11.61 5.68
C ARG A 149 -11.46 10.73 6.91
N TRP A 150 -10.89 11.16 8.02
CA TRP A 150 -11.24 10.63 9.33
C TRP A 150 -12.59 11.21 9.77
N SER A 151 -13.38 10.44 10.50
CA SER A 151 -14.69 10.91 11.00
C SER A 151 -14.58 12.07 11.99
N SER A 152 -13.44 12.21 12.66
CA SER A 152 -13.16 13.31 13.58
C SER A 152 -11.66 13.59 13.70
N PRO A 153 -11.26 14.83 14.05
CA PRO A 153 -9.88 15.16 14.41
C PRO A 153 -9.33 14.30 15.55
N SER A 154 -10.16 14.01 16.55
CA SER A 154 -9.80 13.14 17.68
C SER A 154 -9.40 11.72 17.24
N THR A 155 -10.03 11.19 16.19
CA THR A 155 -9.68 9.89 15.63
C THR A 155 -8.28 9.91 15.01
N ALA A 156 -7.94 10.98 14.27
CA ALA A 156 -6.61 11.16 13.70
C ALA A 156 -5.54 11.26 14.81
N LEU A 157 -5.79 12.11 15.82
CA LEU A 157 -4.87 12.32 16.94
C LEU A 157 -4.60 11.07 17.79
N ARG A 158 -5.56 10.14 17.85
CA ARG A 158 -5.37 8.85 18.54
C ARG A 158 -4.28 8.00 17.89
N TYR A 159 -4.15 8.05 16.56
CA TYR A 159 -3.13 7.27 15.85
C TYR A 159 -1.70 7.77 16.08
N GLY A 160 -1.52 9.06 16.40
CA GLY A 160 -0.23 9.63 16.80
C GLY A 160 -0.03 9.76 18.32
N ALA A 161 -0.89 9.16 19.15
CA ALA A 161 -0.81 9.33 20.61
C ALA A 161 0.56 8.93 21.19
N ARG A 162 1.15 7.82 20.71
CA ARG A 162 2.48 7.37 21.11
C ARG A 162 3.59 8.35 20.68
N LEU A 163 3.59 8.76 19.41
CA LEU A 163 4.57 9.73 18.88
C LEU A 163 4.55 11.05 19.66
N ARG A 164 3.37 11.51 20.06
CA ARG A 164 3.21 12.71 20.89
C ARG A 164 3.67 12.52 22.33
N ALA A 165 3.53 11.32 22.89
CA ALA A 165 4.06 11.00 24.23
C ALA A 165 5.60 11.00 24.21
N GLU A 166 6.20 10.36 23.20
CA GLU A 166 7.66 10.33 23.00
C GLU A 166 8.24 11.74 22.74
N ASN A 167 7.53 12.58 21.98
CA ASN A 167 7.95 13.95 21.63
C ASN A 167 7.28 15.06 22.48
N GLY A 168 6.66 14.72 23.61
CA GLY A 168 5.90 15.69 24.42
C GLY A 168 6.77 16.76 25.07
N ALA A 169 6.19 17.90 25.45
CA ALA A 169 6.93 18.98 26.14
C ALA A 169 7.67 18.47 27.39
N ALA A 170 7.03 17.59 28.17
CA ALA A 170 7.66 16.93 29.31
C ALA A 170 8.87 16.06 28.90
N SER A 171 8.75 15.26 27.83
CA SER A 171 9.86 14.44 27.32
C SER A 171 11.03 15.30 26.86
N ARG A 172 10.77 16.39 26.11
CA ARG A 172 11.80 17.32 25.64
C ARG A 172 12.50 18.06 26.78
N VAL A 173 11.74 18.57 27.74
CA VAL A 173 12.29 19.29 28.91
C VAL A 173 13.10 18.33 29.79
N LEU A 174 12.58 17.13 30.08
CA LEU A 174 13.26 16.17 30.96
C LEU A 174 14.47 15.50 30.30
N SER A 175 14.49 15.33 28.98
CA SER A 175 15.67 14.84 28.26
C SER A 175 16.78 15.89 28.14
N GLN A 176 16.44 17.18 28.10
CA GLN A 176 17.39 18.28 28.16
C GLN A 176 17.95 18.50 29.58
N ALA A 177 17.13 18.35 30.61
CA ALA A 177 17.53 18.53 32.01
C ALA A 177 18.36 17.37 32.59
N ARG A 178 18.49 16.24 31.87
CA ARG A 178 19.28 15.06 32.27
C ARG A 178 20.64 14.95 31.57
N LYS A 179 21.06 15.98 30.83
CA LYS A 179 22.45 16.15 30.39
C LYS A 179 23.21 17.01 31.37
#